data_AF-A0A7C6KUZ6-F1
#
_entry.id   AF-A0A7C6KUZ6-F1
#
_cell.length_a   1.000
_cell.length_b   1.000
_cell.length_c   1.000
_cell.angle_alpha   90.00
_cell.angle_beta   90.00
_cell.angle_gamma   90.00
#
_symmetry.space_group_name_H-M   'P 1'
#
loop_
_entity.id
_entity.type
_entity.pdbx_description
1 polymer ?
#
loop_
_entity_poly.entity_id
_entity_poly.type
_entity_poly.pdbx_seq_one_letter_code
_entity_poly.pdbx_strand_id
1 'polypeptide(L)' 'MAVVATPIESVLVAQYQIGESGSGAPITRQKSFPNIKSEAADQDVYDVADALFSLTKYPLVGVRRDDRSELVNQ' A
#
# COMPACT_ATOMS: atom_id res chain seq x y z
N MET A 1 28.65 16.40 -8.45
CA MET A 1 27.89 16.26 -7.19
C MET A 1 26.98 15.07 -7.36
N ALA A 2 26.92 14.20 -6.36
CA ALA A 2 26.13 12.97 -6.42
C ALA A 2 24.88 13.15 -5.57
N VAL A 3 23.71 12.82 -6.14
CA VAL A 3 22.45 12.81 -5.38
C VAL A 3 22.37 11.47 -4.66
N VAL A 4 22.16 11.51 -3.34
CA VAL A 4 21.95 10.32 -2.49
C VAL A 4 20.49 10.28 -2.06
N ALA A 5 19.87 9.10 -2.21
CA ALA A 5 18.51 8.84 -1.75
C ALA A 5 18.52 8.12 -0.40
N THR A 6 17.94 8.73 0.61
CA THR A 6 17.80 8.16 1.96
C THR A 6 16.34 7.77 2.19
N PRO A 7 16.01 6.48 2.35
CA PRO A 7 14.64 6.04 2.63
C PRO A 7 14.15 6.57 3.97
N ILE A 8 12.96 7.16 4.01
CA ILE A 8 12.34 7.70 5.22
C ILE A 8 11.31 6.69 5.76
N GLU A 9 10.32 6.38 4.93
CA GLU A 9 9.18 5.55 5.31
C GLU A 9 8.53 4.97 4.06
N SER A 10 7.60 4.05 4.29
CA SER A 10 6.74 3.52 3.25
C SER A 10 5.28 3.52 3.70
N VAL A 11 4.37 3.46 2.74
CA VAL A 11 2.92 3.41 2.97
C VAL A 11 2.36 2.20 2.25
N LEU A 12 1.67 1.32 3.00
CA LEU A 12 0.85 0.27 2.40
C LEU A 12 -0.47 0.90 1.94
N VAL A 13 -0.82 0.71 0.67
CA VAL A 13 -2.10 1.10 0.09
C VAL A 13 -2.84 -0.15 -0.36
N ALA A 14 -3.88 -0.50 0.37
CA ALA A 14 -4.75 -1.63 0.04
C ALA A 14 -5.96 -1.12 -0.77
N GLN A 15 -6.15 -1.68 -1.96
CA GLN A 15 -7.33 -1.45 -2.78
C GLN A 15 -8.31 -2.60 -2.58
N TYR A 16 -9.57 -2.29 -2.29
CA TYR A 16 -10.61 -3.27 -1.98
C TYR A 16 -11.93 -2.91 -2.64
N GLN A 17 -12.76 -3.91 -2.93
CA GLN A 17 -14.07 -3.70 -3.53
C GLN A 17 -15.14 -3.60 -2.44
N ILE A 18 -15.98 -2.57 -2.52
CA ILE A 18 -17.09 -2.33 -1.56
C ILE A 18 -18.47 -2.69 -2.10
N GLY A 19 -18.55 -3.06 -3.38
CA GLY A 19 -19.78 -3.44 -4.05
C GLY A 19 -19.65 -3.29 -5.57
N GLU A 20 -20.78 -3.28 -6.24
CA GLU A 20 -20.90 -3.08 -7.69
C GLU A 20 -21.86 -1.90 -7.95
N SER A 21 -21.61 -1.15 -9.02
CA SER A 21 -22.50 -0.10 -9.47
C SER A 21 -23.74 -0.70 -10.13
N GLY A 22 -24.77 0.13 -10.37
CA GLY A 22 -25.96 -0.29 -11.11
C GLY A 22 -25.69 -0.78 -12.55
N SER A 23 -24.48 -0.58 -13.08
CA SER A 23 -24.02 -1.10 -14.38
C SER A 23 -23.16 -2.37 -14.26
N GLY A 24 -23.02 -2.94 -13.06
CA GLY A 24 -22.15 -4.10 -12.79
C GLY A 24 -20.65 -3.79 -12.70
N ALA A 25 -20.26 -2.51 -12.66
CA ALA A 25 -18.85 -2.15 -12.52
C ALA A 25 -18.43 -2.22 -11.04
N PRO A 26 -17.29 -2.83 -10.70
CA PRO A 26 -16.84 -2.93 -9.32
C PRO A 26 -16.52 -1.55 -8.74
N ILE A 27 -17.09 -1.25 -7.57
CA ILE A 27 -16.78 -0.02 -6.83
C ILE A 27 -15.60 -0.32 -5.91
N THR A 28 -14.42 0.17 -6.27
CA THR A 28 -13.21 0.02 -5.45
C THR A 28 -12.95 1.23 -4.57
N ARG A 29 -12.41 1.01 -3.39
CA ARG A 29 -11.83 2.03 -2.50
C ARG A 29 -10.40 1.68 -2.16
N GLN A 30 -9.67 2.67 -1.66
CA GLN A 30 -8.31 2.51 -1.17
C GLN A 30 -8.23 2.87 0.31
N LYS A 31 -7.41 2.14 1.05
CA LYS A 31 -7.05 2.45 2.43
C LYS A 31 -5.53 2.45 2.57
N SER A 32 -5.01 3.53 3.12
CA SER A 32 -3.57 3.72 3.34
C SER A 32 -3.23 3.45 4.81
N PHE A 33 -2.13 2.74 5.02
CA PHE A 33 -1.52 2.48 6.32
C PHE A 33 -0.11 3.09 6.28
N PRO A 34 0.05 4.30 6.85
CA PRO A 34 1.33 5.01 6.86
C PRO A 34 2.29 4.44 7.92
N ASN A 35 3.52 4.96 7.95
CA ASN A 35 4.57 4.62 8.92
C ASN A 35 5.05 3.16 8.85
N ILE A 36 5.09 2.57 7.65
CA ILE A 36 5.73 1.28 7.46
C ILE A 36 7.24 1.52 7.32
N LYS A 37 8.02 0.70 8.03
CA LYS A 37 9.49 0.75 7.96
C LYS A 37 9.93 0.64 6.51
N SER A 38 10.80 1.53 6.06
CA SER A 38 11.39 1.48 4.71
C SER A 38 12.12 0.16 4.43
N GLU A 39 12.63 -0.49 5.47
CA GLU A 39 13.31 -1.79 5.41
C GLU A 39 12.38 -3.00 5.44
N ALA A 40 11.06 -2.81 5.57
CA ALA A 40 10.12 -3.93 5.53
C ALA A 40 10.23 -4.70 4.21
N ALA A 41 10.14 -6.03 4.23
CA ALA A 41 10.12 -6.81 3.01
C ALA A 41 8.76 -6.68 2.30
N ASP A 42 8.75 -6.66 0.97
CA ASP A 42 7.52 -6.53 0.20
C ASP A 42 6.54 -7.68 0.45
N GLN A 43 7.07 -8.89 0.69
CA GLN A 43 6.26 -10.05 1.07
C GLN A 43 5.55 -9.83 2.41
N ASP A 44 6.25 -9.34 3.43
CA ASP A 44 5.65 -9.07 4.75
C ASP A 44 4.56 -8.00 4.64
N VAL A 45 4.80 -6.96 3.83
CA VAL A 45 3.81 -5.90 3.56
C VAL A 45 2.56 -6.47 2.89
N TYR A 46 2.73 -7.38 1.92
CA TYR A 46 1.63 -8.06 1.25
C TYR A 46 0.86 -8.98 2.20
N ASP A 47 1.54 -9.84 2.94
CA ASP A 47 0.93 -10.82 3.84
C ASP A 47 0.13 -10.15 4.95
N VAL A 48 0.62 -9.03 5.49
CA VAL A 48 -0.12 -8.22 6.46
C VAL A 48 -1.39 -7.64 5.83
N ALA A 49 -1.33 -7.16 4.58
CA ALA A 49 -2.50 -6.65 3.89
C ALA A 49 -3.56 -7.74 3.67
N ASP A 50 -3.13 -8.93 3.22
CA ASP A 50 -4.00 -10.08 3.02
C ASP A 50 -4.64 -10.53 4.34
N ALA A 51 -3.84 -10.67 5.40
CA ALA A 51 -4.33 -11.03 6.72
C ALA A 51 -5.36 -10.02 7.24
N LEU A 52 -5.10 -8.71 7.13
CA LEU A 52 -6.05 -7.66 7.55
C LEU A 52 -7.37 -7.72 6.77
N PHE A 53 -7.31 -7.92 5.46
CA PHE A 53 -8.51 -7.95 4.63
C PHE A 53 -9.26 -9.28 4.69
N SER A 54 -8.60 -10.38 5.05
CA SER A 54 -9.26 -11.67 5.34
C SER A 54 -10.24 -11.57 6.52
N LEU A 55 -10.00 -10.63 7.45
CA LEU A 55 -10.90 -10.33 8.57
C LEU A 55 -12.06 -9.42 8.18
N THR A 56 -12.06 -8.89 6.95
CA THR A 56 -13.01 -7.91 6.46
C THR A 56 -13.92 -8.52 5.40
N LYS A 57 -15.18 -8.05 5.32
CA LYS A 57 -16.12 -8.49 4.27
C LYS A 57 -15.81 -7.94 2.86
N TYR A 58 -14.81 -7.09 2.73
CA TYR A 58 -14.47 -6.43 1.48
C TYR A 58 -13.27 -7.13 0.86
N PRO A 59 -13.41 -7.75 -0.32
CA PRO A 59 -12.30 -8.46 -0.93
C PRO A 59 -11.18 -7.50 -1.32
N LEU A 60 -9.96 -7.89 -1.01
CA LEU A 60 -8.75 -7.21 -1.42
C LEU A 60 -8.56 -7.40 -2.92
N VAL A 61 -8.43 -6.30 -3.65
CA VAL A 61 -8.27 -6.24 -5.11
C VAL A 61 -6.82 -6.01 -5.49
N GLY A 62 -6.07 -5.30 -4.65
CA GLY A 62 -4.66 -5.04 -4.90
C GLY A 62 -3.95 -4.47 -3.69
N VAL A 63 -2.64 -4.68 -3.67
CA VAL A 63 -1.73 -4.13 -2.67
C VAL A 63 -0.67 -3.31 -3.40
N ARG A 64 -0.48 -2.07 -2.95
CA ARG A 64 0.57 -1.19 -3.45
C ARG A 64 1.39 -0.68 -2.27
N ARG A 65 2.69 -0.53 -2.48
CA ARG A 65 3.60 0.10 -1.54
C ARG A 65 4.08 1.42 -2.14
N ASP A 66 3.95 2.50 -1.38
CA ASP A 66 4.46 3.82 -1.75
C ASP A 66 5.68 4.12 -0.88
N ASP A 67 6.89 4.05 -1.46
CA ASP A 67 8.13 4.36 -0.76
C ASP A 67 8.48 5.84 -0.84
N ARG A 68 8.93 6.41 0.27
CA ARG A 68 9.34 7.81 0.40
C ARG A 68 10.81 7.89 0.76
N SER A 69 11.54 8.67 -0.02
CA SER A 69 12.97 8.89 0.18
C SER A 69 13.30 10.38 0.10
N GLU A 70 14.22 10.83 0.94
CA GLU A 70 14.81 12.15 0.86
C GLU A 70 15.97 12.14 -0.15
N LEU A 71 16.05 13.14 -1.02
CA LEU A 71 17.13 13.29 -1.99
C LEU A 71 18.05 14.43 -1.54
N VAL A 72 19.29 14.11 -1.19
CA VAL A 72 20.30 15.08 -0.73
C VAL A 72 21.44 15.15 -1.72
N ASN A 73 21.89 16.36 -2.05
CA ASN A 73 23.04 16.59 -2.92
C ASN A 73 24.32 16.66 -2.07
N GLN A 74 25.31 15.82 -2.40
CA GLN A 74 26.64 15.82 -1.78
C GLN A 74 27.67 16.60 -2.62
#